data_AF-A0A7S4UAW4-F1
#
_entry.id   AF-A0A7S4UAW4-F1
#
_cell.length_a   1.000
_cell.length_b   1.000
_cell.length_c   1.000
_cell.angle_alpha   90.00
_cell.angle_beta   90.00
_cell.angle_gamma   90.00
#
_symmetry.space_group_name_H-M   'P 1'
#
loop_
_entity.id
_entity.type
_entity.pdbx_description
1 polymer ?
#
loop_
_entity_poly.entity_id
_entity_poly.type
_entity_poly.pdbx_seq_one_letter_code
_entity_poly.pdbx_strand_id
1 'polypeptide(L)'
;KNKVSPVDGSPLSLKDLIRVHFHRNAEGKEQCPVTFKTFTEHSHIVVIATSGNVFSYQAVEEMNIQQKNWTDLLSGEPFKRSDILTLQDPSNPVERDLSSYFHFKKQQQKKTEEEGGVRQMGEVRKVMEELKENEEQREKEKEERE
;
A
#
# COMPACT_ATOMS: atom_id res chain seq x y z
N LYS A 1 -4.58 -18.50 -2.85
CA LYS A 1 -3.80 -17.83 -1.79
C LYS A 1 -2.65 -17.10 -2.45
N ASN A 2 -2.56 -15.78 -2.26
CA ASN A 2 -1.59 -14.92 -2.95
C ASN A 2 -0.19 -15.21 -2.40
N LYS A 3 0.75 -15.61 -3.27
CA LYS A 3 2.18 -15.83 -2.94
C LYS A 3 3.04 -14.63 -3.31
N VAL A 4 2.41 -13.47 -3.45
CA VAL A 4 3.00 -12.25 -3.97
C VAL A 4 2.61 -11.07 -3.09
N SER A 5 3.53 -10.13 -2.93
CA SER A 5 3.35 -8.95 -2.10
C SER A 5 2.21 -8.06 -2.63
N PRO A 6 1.39 -7.47 -1.72
CA PRO A 6 0.27 -6.61 -2.10
C PRO A 6 0.70 -5.32 -2.80
N VAL A 7 1.90 -4.83 -2.51
CA VAL A 7 2.40 -3.52 -2.93
C VAL A 7 3.02 -3.57 -4.32
N ASP A 8 3.94 -4.50 -4.56
CA ASP A 8 4.81 -4.55 -5.75
C ASP A 8 4.66 -5.85 -6.56
N GLY A 9 4.02 -6.89 -6.01
CA GLY A 9 3.85 -8.18 -6.67
C GLY A 9 5.07 -9.11 -6.63
N SER A 10 6.10 -8.78 -5.84
CA SER A 10 7.28 -9.63 -5.63
C SER A 10 6.90 -10.93 -4.88
N PRO A 11 7.65 -12.04 -5.03
CA PRO A 11 7.37 -13.28 -4.29
C PRO A 11 7.45 -13.04 -2.77
N LEU A 12 6.41 -13.45 -2.04
CA LEU A 12 6.31 -13.27 -0.60
C LEU A 12 6.03 -14.62 0.07
N SER A 13 6.87 -14.98 1.06
CA SER A 13 6.71 -16.20 1.84
C SER A 13 6.31 -15.90 3.29
N LEU A 14 5.82 -16.91 4.01
CA LEU A 14 5.49 -16.75 5.43
C LEU A 14 6.71 -16.42 6.30
N LYS A 15 7.93 -16.74 5.84
CA LYS A 15 9.17 -16.46 6.57
C LYS A 15 9.54 -14.98 6.52
N ASP A 16 9.00 -14.25 5.55
CA ASP A 16 9.25 -12.82 5.36
C ASP A 16 8.24 -11.96 6.16
N LEU A 17 7.28 -12.60 6.85
CA LEU A 17 6.25 -11.93 7.62
C LEU A 17 6.64 -11.85 9.10
N ILE A 18 6.42 -10.69 9.68
CA ILE A 18 6.54 -10.46 11.13
C ILE A 18 5.17 -10.73 11.76
N ARG A 19 5.14 -11.56 12.80
CA ARG A 19 3.93 -11.75 13.60
C ARG A 19 3.80 -10.57 14.56
N VAL A 20 2.67 -9.87 14.47
CA VAL A 20 2.41 -8.67 15.27
C VAL A 20 1.58 -9.02 16.51
N HIS A 21 1.96 -8.44 17.66
CA HIS A 21 1.37 -8.68 18.98
C HIS A 21 0.74 -7.38 19.53
N PHE A 22 -0.59 -7.30 19.47
CA PHE A 22 -1.35 -6.19 20.06
C PHE A 22 -1.73 -6.50 21.51
N HIS A 23 -1.44 -5.57 22.41
CA HIS A 23 -1.95 -5.63 23.77
C HIS A 23 -3.42 -5.19 23.81
N ARG A 24 -4.26 -5.93 24.54
CA ARG A 24 -5.69 -5.64 24.67
C ARG A 24 -6.04 -5.31 26.11
N ASN A 25 -6.92 -4.33 26.30
CA ASN A 25 -7.43 -3.95 27.60
C ASN A 25 -8.56 -4.90 28.06
N ALA A 26 -9.10 -4.68 29.26
CA ALA A 26 -10.19 -5.49 29.80
C ALA A 26 -11.49 -5.42 28.97
N GLU A 27 -11.68 -4.35 28.18
CA GLU A 27 -12.79 -4.19 27.26
C GLU A 27 -12.54 -4.86 25.89
N GLY A 28 -11.39 -5.53 25.72
CA GLY A 28 -10.97 -6.16 24.47
C GLY A 28 -10.45 -5.20 23.39
N LYS A 29 -10.31 -3.90 23.71
CA LYS A 29 -9.77 -2.89 22.79
C LYS A 29 -8.25 -2.91 22.80
N GLU A 30 -7.66 -2.69 21.63
CA GLU A 30 -6.20 -2.65 21.48
C GLU A 30 -5.65 -1.35 22.04
N GLN A 31 -4.60 -1.46 22.86
CA GLN A 31 -3.98 -0.33 23.52
C GLN A 31 -2.47 -0.45 23.54
N CYS A 32 -1.79 0.69 23.69
CA CYS A 32 -0.37 0.70 23.98
C CYS A 32 -0.12 0.07 25.36
N PRO A 33 0.78 -0.92 25.49
CA PRO A 33 1.04 -1.59 26.75
C PRO A 33 1.78 -0.72 27.79
N VAL A 34 2.43 0.36 27.34
CA VAL A 34 3.24 1.25 28.19
C VAL A 34 2.44 2.48 28.62
N THR A 35 1.78 3.15 27.67
CA THR A 35 1.02 4.37 27.97
C THR A 35 -0.43 4.08 28.35
N PHE A 36 -0.89 2.84 28.22
CA PHE A 36 -2.28 2.40 28.45
C PHE A 36 -3.32 3.17 27.64
N LYS A 37 -2.90 3.89 26.60
CA LYS A 37 -3.79 4.59 25.68
C LYS A 37 -4.33 3.61 24.66
N THR A 38 -5.66 3.53 24.55
CA THR A 38 -6.36 2.80 23.50
C THR A 38 -6.03 3.38 22.13
N PHE A 39 -5.75 2.52 21.15
CA PHE A 39 -5.50 2.96 19.79
C PHE A 39 -6.78 3.43 19.09
N THR A 40 -6.64 4.45 18.26
CA THR A 40 -7.70 5.08 17.47
C THR A 40 -7.27 5.24 16.01
N GLU A 41 -8.20 5.64 15.14
CA GLU A 41 -7.94 5.89 13.70
C GLU A 41 -6.90 6.99 13.43
N HIS A 42 -6.65 7.85 14.43
CA HIS A 42 -5.66 8.93 14.39
C HIS A 42 -4.45 8.65 15.28
N SER A 43 -4.30 7.42 15.78
CA SER A 43 -3.12 7.06 16.58
C SER A 43 -1.92 6.83 15.68
N HIS A 44 -0.74 7.32 16.09
CA HIS A 44 0.53 6.92 15.48
C HIS A 44 0.99 5.63 16.17
N ILE A 45 0.99 4.54 15.39
CA ILE A 45 1.23 3.17 15.86
C ILE A 45 2.47 2.61 15.18
N VAL A 46 3.37 2.04 15.99
CA VAL A 46 4.59 1.39 15.52
C VAL A 46 4.70 -0.02 16.07
N VAL A 47 5.43 -0.88 15.36
CA VAL A 47 5.80 -2.22 15.79
C VAL A 47 7.32 -2.33 15.83
N ILE A 48 7.84 -3.02 16.83
CA ILE A 48 9.25 -3.41 16.86
C ILE A 48 9.40 -4.73 16.12
N ALA A 49 10.16 -4.75 15.02
CA ALA A 49 10.23 -5.89 14.11
C ALA A 49 10.82 -7.16 14.76
N THR A 50 11.72 -7.01 15.73
CA THR A 50 12.37 -8.13 16.43
C THR A 50 11.39 -8.89 17.32
N SER A 51 10.65 -8.17 18.15
CA SER A 51 9.70 -8.75 19.12
C SER A 51 8.28 -8.92 18.57
N GLY A 52 7.92 -8.15 17.54
CA GLY A 52 6.57 -8.04 17.01
C GLY A 52 5.62 -7.24 17.90
N ASN A 53 6.09 -6.63 18.99
CA ASN A 53 5.24 -5.88 19.93
C ASN A 53 4.83 -4.52 19.36
N VAL A 54 3.54 -4.18 19.54
CA VAL A 54 2.96 -2.93 19.07
C VAL A 54 2.93 -1.89 20.18
N PHE A 55 3.39 -0.68 19.85
CA PHE A 55 3.43 0.45 20.74
C PHE A 55 2.84 1.70 20.08
N SER A 56 2.47 2.67 20.91
CA SER A 56 2.30 4.03 20.43
C SER A 56 3.66 4.63 20.08
N TYR A 57 3.76 5.34 18.96
CA TYR A 57 4.99 6.04 18.58
C TYR A 57 5.50 6.96 19.68
N GLN A 58 4.59 7.64 20.39
CA GLN A 58 4.93 8.49 21.54
C GLN A 58 5.75 7.73 22.60
N ALA A 59 5.36 6.49 22.93
CA ALA A 59 6.05 5.69 23.94
C ALA A 59 7.48 5.35 23.50
N VAL A 60 7.64 4.93 22.24
CA VAL A 60 8.94 4.58 21.65
C VAL A 60 9.82 5.84 21.51
N GLU A 61 9.23 6.97 21.15
CA GLU A 61 9.96 8.23 21.02
C GLU A 61 10.52 8.69 22.37
N GLU A 62 9.68 8.77 23.41
CA GLU A 62 10.07 9.26 24.73
C GLU A 62 10.99 8.30 25.47
N MET A 63 10.72 6.99 25.43
CA MET A 63 11.43 6.00 26.26
C MET A 63 12.56 5.27 25.55
N ASN A 64 12.54 5.17 24.23
CA ASN A 64 13.61 4.52 23.45
C ASN A 64 14.47 5.54 22.72
N ILE A 65 13.89 6.33 21.81
CA ILE A 65 14.65 7.20 20.89
C ILE A 65 15.36 8.32 21.67
N GLN A 66 14.63 9.06 22.51
CA GLN A 66 15.19 10.18 23.29
C GLN A 66 16.20 9.70 24.33
N GLN A 67 15.91 8.58 25.02
CA GLN A 67 16.80 8.00 26.03
C GLN A 67 17.96 7.18 25.44
N LYS A 68 18.02 7.01 24.11
CA LYS A 68 18.96 6.11 23.41
C LYS A 68 18.93 4.67 23.96
N ASN A 69 17.76 4.25 24.44
CA ASN A 69 17.51 2.91 24.96
C ASN A 69 16.97 2.04 23.83
N TRP A 70 17.79 1.16 23.29
CA TRP A 70 17.44 0.32 22.13
C TRP A 70 16.99 -1.08 22.55
N THR A 71 16.07 -1.11 23.50
CA THR A 71 15.59 -2.33 24.14
C THR A 71 14.08 -2.30 24.20
N ASP A 72 13.43 -3.37 23.74
CA ASP A 72 11.97 -3.47 23.69
C ASP A 72 11.38 -3.31 25.09
N LEU A 73 10.38 -2.44 25.23
CA LEU A 73 9.84 -2.01 26.52
C LEU A 73 9.06 -3.11 27.26
N LEU A 74 8.71 -4.21 26.59
CA LEU A 74 7.99 -5.35 27.18
C LEU A 74 8.88 -6.57 27.38
N SER A 75 9.57 -6.97 26.32
CA SER A 75 10.36 -8.21 26.27
C SER A 75 11.80 -8.02 26.74
N GLY A 76 12.34 -6.80 26.70
CA GLY A 76 13.74 -6.54 26.98
C GLY A 76 14.68 -7.01 25.85
N GLU A 77 14.16 -7.36 24.68
CA GLU A 77 14.99 -7.72 23.54
C GLU A 77 15.67 -6.49 22.93
N PRO A 78 16.97 -6.55 22.59
CA PRO A 78 17.64 -5.47 21.90
C PRO A 78 17.11 -5.34 20.47
N PHE A 79 16.90 -4.11 20.00
CA PHE A 79 16.48 -3.83 18.64
C PHE A 79 17.30 -2.66 18.06
N LYS A 80 17.22 -2.42 16.76
CA LYS A 80 17.85 -1.27 16.10
C LYS A 80 16.81 -0.25 15.71
N ARG A 81 17.23 1.01 15.49
CA ARG A 81 16.31 2.04 14.98
C ARG A 81 15.62 1.65 13.66
N SER A 82 16.28 0.88 12.80
CA SER A 82 15.70 0.33 11.55
C SER A 82 14.56 -0.67 11.78
N ASP A 83 14.49 -1.24 12.97
CA ASP A 83 13.52 -2.28 13.33
C ASP A 83 12.20 -1.64 13.84
N ILE A 84 12.16 -0.32 13.99
CA ILE A 84 10.92 0.41 14.27
C ILE A 84 10.16 0.55 12.95
N LEU A 85 9.08 -0.19 12.81
CA LEU A 85 8.22 -0.14 11.63
C LEU A 85 6.93 0.59 11.96
N THR A 86 6.56 1.56 11.14
CA THR A 86 5.32 2.30 11.27
C THR A 86 4.16 1.49 10.68
N LEU A 87 3.14 1.23 11.50
CA LEU A 87 1.90 0.59 11.04
C LEU A 87 0.87 1.62 10.61
N GLN A 88 0.82 2.75 11.31
CA GLN A 88 -0.12 3.82 11.03
C GLN A 88 0.49 5.14 11.44
N ASP A 89 0.54 6.08 10.50
CA ASP A 89 0.86 7.49 10.76
C ASP A 89 -0.28 8.37 10.21
N PRO A 90 -0.97 9.17 11.06
CA PRO A 90 -1.96 10.15 10.60
C PRO A 90 -1.32 11.37 9.91
N SER A 91 -0.06 11.68 10.20
CA SER A 91 0.65 12.85 9.68
C SER A 91 1.21 12.63 8.27
N ASN A 92 1.37 11.37 7.84
CA ASN A 92 1.84 11.03 6.50
C ASN A 92 0.77 10.27 5.69
N PRO A 93 -0.16 10.97 5.02
CA PRO A 93 -1.22 10.33 4.23
C PRO A 93 -0.73 9.67 2.94
N VAL A 94 0.47 10.01 2.46
CA VAL A 94 1.02 9.50 1.19
C VAL A 94 1.27 7.99 1.24
N GLU A 95 1.68 7.46 2.39
CA GLU A 95 1.89 6.02 2.57
C GLU A 95 0.60 5.20 2.51
N ARG A 96 -0.57 5.85 2.64
CA ARG A 96 -1.89 5.21 2.54
C ARG A 96 -2.47 5.23 1.12
N ASP A 97 -1.75 5.72 0.11
CA ASP A 97 -2.24 5.70 -1.27
C ASP A 97 -2.23 4.28 -1.87
N LEU A 98 -3.37 3.61 -1.74
CA LEU A 98 -3.60 2.27 -2.26
C LEU A 98 -3.68 2.21 -3.80
N SER A 99 -3.82 3.37 -4.48
CA SER A 99 -3.94 3.40 -5.95
C SER A 99 -2.67 2.86 -6.64
N SER A 100 -1.53 2.98 -5.98
CA SER A 100 -0.24 2.53 -6.50
C SER A 100 -0.02 1.02 -6.36
N TYR A 101 -0.78 0.33 -5.50
CA TYR A 101 -0.53 -1.05 -5.07
C TYR A 101 -0.86 -2.06 -6.18
N PHE A 102 0.00 -3.06 -6.36
CA PHE A 102 -0.09 -4.07 -7.41
C PHE A 102 -1.46 -4.76 -7.48
N HIS A 103 -2.00 -5.20 -6.33
CA HIS A 103 -3.29 -5.90 -6.32
C HIS A 103 -4.47 -4.98 -6.61
N PHE A 104 -4.38 -3.70 -6.22
CA PHE A 104 -5.44 -2.73 -6.46
C PHE A 104 -5.52 -2.40 -7.96
N LYS A 105 -4.37 -2.16 -8.61
CA LYS A 105 -4.27 -2.00 -10.06
C LYS A 105 -4.79 -3.22 -10.81
N LYS A 106 -4.42 -4.43 -10.38
CA LYS A 106 -4.86 -5.69 -11.00
C LYS A 106 -6.38 -5.91 -10.87
N GLN A 107 -6.98 -5.56 -9.73
CA GLN A 107 -8.44 -5.61 -9.58
C GLN A 107 -9.15 -4.61 -10.46
N GLN A 108 -8.63 -3.38 -10.58
CA GLN A 108 -9.22 -2.38 -11.48
C GLN A 108 -9.16 -2.83 -12.94
N GLN A 109 -8.00 -3.32 -13.41
CA GLN A 109 -7.85 -3.88 -14.76
C GLN A 109 -8.87 -4.99 -15.03
N LYS A 110 -9.03 -5.92 -14.08
CA LYS A 110 -9.97 -7.03 -14.22
C LYS A 110 -11.44 -6.56 -14.29
N LYS A 111 -11.81 -5.54 -13.51
CA LYS A 111 -13.14 -4.91 -13.62
C LYS A 111 -13.35 -4.24 -14.98
N THR A 112 -12.34 -3.51 -15.48
CA THR A 112 -12.40 -2.87 -16.80
C THR A 112 -12.52 -3.89 -17.95
N GLU A 113 -11.88 -5.05 -17.82
CA GLU A 113 -12.00 -6.18 -18.75
C GLU A 113 -13.39 -6.84 -18.70
N GLU A 114 -13.96 -7.04 -17.51
CA GLU A 114 -15.28 -7.66 -17.32
C GLU A 114 -16.45 -6.70 -17.69
N GLU A 115 -16.29 -5.39 -17.47
CA GLU A 115 -17.31 -4.36 -17.81
C GLU A 115 -17.26 -3.89 -19.27
N GLY A 116 -16.40 -4.48 -20.11
CA GLY A 116 -16.46 -4.30 -21.58
C GLY A 116 -15.60 -3.17 -22.16
N GLY A 117 -14.61 -2.65 -21.43
CA GLY A 117 -13.71 -1.58 -21.91
C GLY A 117 -12.93 -1.93 -23.19
N VAL A 118 -12.71 -3.22 -23.47
CA VAL A 118 -12.08 -3.69 -24.72
C VAL A 118 -12.98 -3.45 -25.95
N ARG A 119 -14.32 -3.43 -25.78
CA ARG A 119 -15.26 -3.20 -26.90
C ARG A 119 -15.23 -1.74 -27.37
N GLN A 120 -15.24 -0.79 -26.44
CA GLN A 120 -15.17 0.64 -26.78
C GLN A 120 -13.84 1.03 -27.44
N MET A 121 -12.71 0.45 -26.99
CA MET A 121 -11.42 0.74 -27.63
C MET A 121 -11.29 0.11 -29.04
N GLY A 122 -11.97 -1.01 -29.29
CA GLY A 122 -12.03 -1.64 -30.62
C GLY A 122 -12.83 -0.81 -31.62
N GLU A 123 -13.98 -0.28 -31.21
CA GLU A 123 -14.81 0.59 -32.07
C GLU A 123 -14.12 1.92 -32.37
N VAL A 124 -13.49 2.56 -31.37
CA VAL A 124 -12.75 3.81 -31.56
C VAL A 124 -11.53 3.62 -32.48
N ARG A 125 -10.83 2.48 -32.40
CA ARG A 125 -9.73 2.16 -33.33
C ARG A 125 -10.22 2.02 -34.77
N LYS A 126 -11.35 1.34 -34.97
CA LYS A 126 -11.91 1.09 -36.30
C LYS A 126 -12.35 2.39 -36.99
N VAL A 127 -12.99 3.29 -36.24
CA VAL A 127 -13.37 4.63 -36.75
C VAL A 127 -12.13 5.47 -37.08
N MET A 128 -11.07 5.38 -36.28
CA MET A 128 -9.84 6.14 -36.53
C MET A 128 -9.07 5.63 -37.76
N GLU A 129 -9.13 4.32 -38.03
CA GLU A 129 -8.52 3.68 -39.21
C GLU A 129 -9.28 4.04 -40.49
N GLU A 130 -10.61 3.99 -40.48
CA GLU A 130 -11.45 4.45 -41.60
C GLU A 130 -11.26 5.94 -41.92
N LEU A 131 -11.09 6.80 -40.90
CA LEU A 131 -10.83 8.23 -41.13
C LEU A 131 -9.49 8.48 -41.82
N LYS A 132 -8.45 7.70 -41.49
CA LYS A 132 -7.15 7.79 -42.15
C LYS A 132 -7.20 7.32 -43.60
N GLU A 133 -7.84 6.19 -43.87
CA GLU A 133 -8.00 5.69 -45.25
C GLU A 133 -8.75 6.71 -46.11
N ASN A 134 -9.77 7.36 -45.56
CA ASN A 134 -10.57 8.35 -46.26
C ASN A 134 -9.80 9.68 -46.47
N GLU A 135 -8.93 10.08 -45.53
CA GLU A 135 -8.01 11.21 -45.74
C GLU A 135 -6.98 10.91 -46.83
N GLU A 136 -6.37 9.72 -46.83
CA GLU A 136 -5.41 9.31 -47.86
C GLU A 136 -6.05 9.21 -49.25
N GLN A 137 -7.30 8.75 -49.35
CA GLN A 137 -8.05 8.75 -50.60
C GLN A 137 -8.34 10.18 -51.08
N ARG A 138 -8.71 11.09 -50.19
CA ARG A 138 -8.96 12.50 -50.54
C ARG A 138 -7.70 13.25 -50.96
N GLU A 139 -6.53 12.88 -50.43
CA GLU A 139 -5.25 13.45 -50.86
C GLU A 139 -4.87 12.95 -52.26
N LYS A 140 -5.00 11.65 -52.52
CA LYS A 140 -4.75 11.06 -53.85
C LYS A 140 -5.69 11.61 -54.93
N GLU A 141 -6.98 11.79 -54.61
CA GLU A 141 -7.95 12.41 -55.54
C GLU A 141 -7.66 13.88 -55.83
N LYS A 142 -6.97 14.59 -54.94
CA LYS A 142 -6.52 15.97 -55.18
C LYS A 142 -5.27 16.00 -56.07
N GLU A 143 -4.30 15.11 -55.83
CA GLU A 143 -3.11 14.98 -56.69
C GLU A 143 -3.46 14.53 -58.12
N GLU A 144 -4.49 13.71 -58.33
CA GLU A 144 -4.94 13.32 -59.68
C GLU A 144 -5.75 14.41 -60.41
N ARG A 145 -6.20 15.45 -59.70
CA ARG A 145 -6.97 16.58 -60.27
C ARG A 145 -6.13 17.81 -60.59
N GLU A 146 -4.85 17.84 -60.17
CA GLU A 146 -3.85 18.84 -60.56
C GLU A 146 -3.05 18.37 -61.79
#